data_AF-A0A7U7CVB9-F1
#
_entry.id   AF-A0A7U7CVB9-F1
#
_cell.length_a   1.000
_cell.length_b   1.000
_cell.length_c   1.000
_cell.angle_alpha   90.00
_cell.angle_beta   90.00
_cell.angle_gamma   90.00
#
_symmetry.space_group_name_H-M   'P 1'
#
loop_
_entity.id
_entity.type
_entity.pdbx_description
1 polymer ?
#
loop_
_entity_poly.entity_id
_entity_poly.type
_entity_poly.pdbx_seq_one_letter_code
_entity_poly.pdbx_strand_id
1 'polypeptide(L)'
;MPMKNQIHESGDELLIRYSWKDKSWHSIEVMAENTAKPMEENSEFEFITEHYFGFTKKENVTSEYEVCHPKWDCYTIKDHHLDIDFQKIYGNDFEGLNHQEPLSVMLAEGSEIQVRTKKYIS
;
A
#
# COMPACT_ATOMS: atom_id res chain seq x y z
N MET A 1 -15.58 11.01 -0.31
CA MET A 1 -15.80 9.55 -0.34
C MET A 1 -15.86 9.03 1.09
N PRO A 2 -16.96 8.39 1.52
CA PRO A 2 -17.01 7.70 2.82
C PRO A 2 -15.96 6.60 2.89
N MET A 3 -15.29 6.48 4.04
CA MET A 3 -14.24 5.48 4.29
C MET A 3 -14.43 4.86 5.67
N LYS A 4 -13.97 3.62 5.83
CA LYS A 4 -13.96 2.87 7.09
C LYS A 4 -12.68 2.04 7.17
N ASN A 5 -12.23 1.82 8.38
CA ASN A 5 -11.18 0.86 8.68
C ASN A 5 -11.62 -0.05 9.82
N GLN A 6 -11.03 -1.24 9.86
CA GLN A 6 -11.15 -2.19 10.95
C GLN A 6 -9.79 -2.84 11.16
N ILE A 7 -9.35 -2.86 12.40
CA ILE A 7 -8.17 -3.60 12.84
C ILE A 7 -8.65 -4.44 14.02
N HIS A 8 -8.51 -5.75 13.91
CA HIS A 8 -8.91 -6.70 14.93
C HIS A 8 -7.79 -7.71 15.16
N GLU A 9 -7.32 -7.77 16.40
CA GLU A 9 -6.35 -8.76 16.83
C GLU A 9 -7.05 -9.86 17.61
N SER A 10 -6.76 -11.12 17.30
CA SER A 10 -7.32 -12.29 17.97
C SER A 10 -6.29 -13.41 18.04
N GLY A 11 -5.87 -13.77 19.25
CA GLY A 11 -4.79 -14.74 19.43
C GLY A 11 -3.50 -14.26 18.77
N ASP A 12 -2.99 -15.06 17.83
CA ASP A 12 -1.77 -14.75 17.06
C ASP A 12 -2.08 -14.20 15.66
N GLU A 13 -3.29 -13.66 15.46
CA GLU A 13 -3.77 -13.16 14.17
C GLU A 13 -4.19 -11.70 14.22
N LEU A 14 -3.86 -10.99 13.14
CA LEU A 14 -4.22 -9.61 12.90
C LEU A 14 -5.04 -9.53 11.62
N LEU A 15 -6.31 -9.14 11.74
CA LEU A 15 -7.19 -8.85 10.61
C LEU A 15 -7.26 -7.33 10.41
N ILE A 16 -6.89 -6.87 9.22
CA ILE A 16 -6.95 -5.47 8.82
C ILE A 16 -7.82 -5.35 7.58
N ARG A 17 -8.81 -4.46 7.64
CA ARG A 17 -9.68 -4.13 6.51
C ARG A 17 -9.75 -2.63 6.31
N TYR A 18 -9.52 -2.20 5.07
CA TYR A 18 -9.86 -0.85 4.62
C TYR A 18 -11.01 -0.92 3.63
N SER A 19 -11.95 0.02 3.73
CA SER A 19 -13.09 0.07 2.83
C SER A 19 -13.44 1.50 2.46
N TRP A 20 -13.81 1.72 1.20
CA TRP A 20 -14.21 3.02 0.70
C TRP A 20 -15.46 2.89 -0.16
N LYS A 21 -16.23 3.97 -0.22
CA LYS A 21 -17.47 4.03 -1.00
C LYS A 21 -17.35 5.06 -2.11
N ASP A 22 -17.30 4.58 -3.34
CA ASP A 22 -17.58 5.40 -4.52
C ASP A 22 -19.06 5.23 -4.90
N LYS A 23 -19.37 4.56 -6.03
CA LYS A 23 -20.73 4.14 -6.41
C LYS A 23 -21.20 2.91 -5.60
N SER A 24 -20.28 2.01 -5.32
CA SER A 24 -20.44 0.82 -4.46
C SER A 24 -19.41 0.84 -3.34
N TRP A 25 -19.59 -0.03 -2.34
CA TRP A 25 -18.52 -0.29 -1.37
C TRP A 25 -17.45 -1.16 -2.02
N HIS A 26 -16.20 -0.88 -1.68
CA HIS A 26 -15.03 -1.65 -2.04
C HIS A 26 -14.17 -1.87 -0.81
N SER A 27 -13.38 -2.94 -0.78
CA SER A 27 -12.47 -3.21 0.33
C SER A 27 -11.25 -4.03 -0.03
N ILE A 28 -10.21 -3.81 0.77
CA ILE A 28 -9.02 -4.65 0.85
C ILE A 28 -8.96 -5.17 2.29
N GLU A 29 -8.80 -6.47 2.44
CA GLU A 29 -8.64 -7.15 3.72
C GLU A 29 -7.41 -8.05 3.68
N VAL A 30 -6.67 -8.07 4.79
CA VAL A 30 -5.54 -8.98 5.00
C VAL A 30 -5.68 -9.62 6.37
N MET A 31 -5.33 -10.89 6.45
CA MET A 31 -5.09 -11.62 7.69
C MET A 31 -3.61 -11.95 7.76
N ALA A 32 -2.97 -11.59 8.87
CA ALA A 32 -1.55 -11.78 9.09
C ALA A 32 -1.29 -12.41 10.47
N GLU A 33 -0.07 -12.91 10.68
CA GLU A 33 0.44 -13.09 12.05
C GLU A 33 0.43 -11.73 12.77
N ASN A 34 0.17 -11.70 14.08
CA ASN A 34 0.17 -10.44 14.85
C ASN A 34 1.56 -9.98 15.31
N THR A 35 2.62 -10.68 14.92
CA THR A 35 4.00 -10.37 15.31
C THR A 35 4.75 -9.77 14.12
N ALA A 36 5.14 -8.50 14.25
CA ALA A 36 6.00 -7.82 13.29
C ALA A 36 7.42 -8.40 13.31
N LYS A 37 8.07 -8.45 12.15
CA LYS A 37 9.45 -8.95 11.99
C LYS A 37 10.26 -7.96 11.16
N PRO A 38 11.57 -7.83 11.43
CA PRO A 38 12.45 -7.07 10.56
C PRO A 38 12.37 -7.58 9.13
N MET A 39 12.32 -6.65 8.18
CA MET A 39 12.36 -6.96 6.76
C MET A 39 13.69 -7.63 6.37
N GLU A 40 13.60 -8.61 5.47
CA GLU A 40 14.78 -9.27 4.90
C GLU A 40 15.48 -8.38 3.87
N GLU A 41 16.81 -8.32 3.93
CA GLU A 41 17.63 -7.61 2.94
C GLU A 41 17.57 -8.31 1.57
N ASN A 42 17.57 -7.52 0.50
CA ASN A 42 17.43 -7.92 -0.90
C ASN A 42 16.12 -8.67 -1.21
N SER A 43 15.07 -8.43 -0.43
CA SER A 43 13.74 -9.02 -0.65
C SER A 43 12.88 -8.17 -1.61
N GLU A 44 11.80 -8.77 -2.14
CA GLU A 44 10.80 -8.03 -2.91
C GLU A 44 10.17 -6.91 -2.06
N PHE A 45 9.92 -7.18 -0.77
CA PHE A 45 9.39 -6.19 0.16
C PHE A 45 10.35 -5.00 0.28
N GLU A 46 11.64 -5.25 0.52
CA GLU A 46 12.66 -4.19 0.58
C GLU A 46 12.73 -3.41 -0.72
N PHE A 47 12.73 -4.12 -1.84
CA PHE A 47 12.71 -3.48 -3.14
C PHE A 47 11.50 -2.55 -3.26
N ILE A 48 10.28 -2.99 -2.92
CA ILE A 48 9.09 -2.15 -3.06
C ILE A 48 9.10 -0.95 -2.08
N THR A 49 9.44 -1.15 -0.81
CA THR A 49 9.26 -0.11 0.22
C THR A 49 10.42 0.86 0.35
N GLU A 50 11.66 0.49 0.01
CA GLU A 50 12.83 1.37 0.15
C GLU A 50 13.03 2.31 -1.05
N HIS A 51 11.95 2.98 -1.49
CA HIS A 51 11.96 3.96 -2.58
C HIS A 51 11.71 5.38 -2.05
N TYR A 52 12.79 6.13 -1.92
CA TYR A 52 12.78 7.43 -1.21
C TYR A 52 12.46 8.64 -2.09
N PHE A 53 12.49 8.53 -3.43
CA PHE A 53 12.31 9.67 -4.32
C PHE A 53 11.03 9.57 -5.14
N GLY A 54 10.24 10.65 -5.12
CA GLY A 54 9.07 10.84 -5.96
C GLY A 54 9.25 12.00 -6.94
N PHE A 55 8.64 11.87 -8.11
CA PHE A 55 8.69 12.88 -9.17
C PHE A 55 7.27 13.27 -9.57
N THR A 56 7.01 14.57 -9.65
CA THR A 56 5.72 15.09 -10.09
C THR A 56 5.90 16.23 -11.09
N LYS A 57 5.02 16.30 -12.08
CA LYS A 57 5.03 17.37 -13.08
C LYS A 57 4.45 18.64 -12.46
N LYS A 58 5.17 19.75 -12.59
CA LYS A 58 4.72 21.09 -12.18
C LYS A 58 4.90 22.05 -13.34
N GLU A 59 3.79 22.42 -14.01
CA GLU A 59 3.82 23.25 -15.22
C GLU A 59 4.80 22.71 -16.27
N ASN A 60 5.91 23.42 -16.49
CA ASN A 60 6.98 23.10 -17.44
C ASN A 60 8.23 22.50 -16.78
N VAL A 61 8.20 22.21 -15.48
CA VAL A 61 9.34 21.63 -14.73
C VAL A 61 8.92 20.36 -13.99
N THR A 62 9.89 19.50 -13.71
CA THR A 62 9.69 18.34 -12.83
C THR A 62 10.12 18.72 -11.42
N SER A 63 9.23 18.47 -10.45
CA SER A 63 9.54 18.60 -9.02
C SER A 63 9.93 17.23 -8.48
N GLU A 64 11.10 17.18 -7.84
CA GLU A 64 11.57 16.04 -7.05
C GLU A 64 11.22 16.27 -5.58
N TYR A 65 10.87 15.20 -4.87
CA TYR A 65 10.76 15.20 -3.41
C TYR A 65 11.31 13.90 -2.85
N GLU A 66 11.93 14.00 -1.67
CA GLU A 66 12.45 12.87 -0.91
C GLU A 66 11.48 12.57 0.25
N VAL A 67 11.09 11.31 0.41
CA VAL A 67 10.28 10.80 1.52
C VAL A 67 11.15 9.92 2.38
N CYS A 68 11.61 10.43 3.53
CA CYS A 68 12.41 9.65 4.47
C CYS A 68 11.52 8.92 5.47
N HIS A 69 11.76 7.63 5.64
CA HIS A 69 11.18 6.80 6.70
C HIS A 69 12.25 5.84 7.24
N PRO A 70 12.11 5.34 8.49
CA PRO A 70 12.88 4.18 8.93
C PRO A 70 12.52 2.96 8.08
N LYS A 71 13.41 1.95 8.04
CA LYS A 71 13.05 0.62 7.56
C LYS A 71 11.87 0.12 8.39
N TRP A 72 10.82 -0.35 7.72
CA TRP A 72 9.65 -0.90 8.38
C TRP A 72 9.82 -2.38 8.67
N ASP A 73 9.26 -2.80 9.80
CA ASP A 73 9.00 -4.23 10.04
C ASP A 73 7.83 -4.67 9.17
N CYS A 74 7.75 -5.96 8.88
CA CYS A 74 6.69 -6.57 8.08
C CYS A 74 5.98 -7.68 8.85
N TYR A 75 4.76 -7.98 8.42
CA TYR A 75 3.95 -9.05 8.98
C TYR A 75 3.82 -10.21 7.98
N THR A 76 3.88 -11.44 8.48
CA THR A 76 3.63 -12.65 7.67
C THR A 76 2.16 -12.68 7.25
N ILE A 77 1.87 -12.56 5.96
CA ILE A 77 0.50 -12.67 5.43
C ILE A 77 0.05 -14.13 5.43
N LYS A 78 -1.14 -14.38 5.97
CA LYS A 78 -1.82 -15.69 5.96
C LYS A 78 -2.89 -15.77 4.88
N ASP A 79 -3.66 -14.70 4.71
CA ASP A 79 -4.75 -14.64 3.73
C ASP A 79 -5.04 -13.19 3.32
N HIS A 80 -5.74 -13.02 2.20
CA HIS A 80 -6.17 -11.71 1.70
C HIS A 80 -7.51 -11.82 0.98
N HIS A 81 -8.26 -10.71 0.98
CA HIS A 81 -9.52 -10.61 0.25
C HIS A 81 -9.67 -9.23 -0.39
N LEU A 82 -10.04 -9.23 -1.68
CA LEU A 82 -10.31 -8.03 -2.46
C LEU A 82 -11.77 -8.03 -2.88
N ASP A 83 -12.49 -6.98 -2.49
CA ASP A 83 -13.83 -6.66 -3.00
C ASP A 83 -13.70 -5.36 -3.79
N ILE A 84 -13.21 -5.46 -5.02
CA ILE A 84 -12.89 -4.32 -5.89
C ILE A 84 -13.39 -4.64 -7.30
N ASP A 85 -14.01 -3.64 -7.94
CA ASP A 85 -14.27 -3.66 -9.37
C ASP A 85 -13.37 -2.61 -10.03
N PHE A 86 -12.21 -3.07 -10.50
CA PHE A 86 -11.18 -2.25 -11.12
C PHE A 86 -11.67 -1.56 -12.38
N GLN A 87 -12.55 -2.20 -13.16
CA GLN A 87 -13.17 -1.56 -14.32
C GLN A 87 -14.02 -0.35 -13.90
N LYS A 88 -14.84 -0.49 -12.86
CA LYS A 88 -15.70 0.62 -12.39
C LYS A 88 -14.89 1.79 -11.81
N ILE A 89 -13.75 1.51 -11.18
CA ILE A 89 -12.91 2.53 -10.53
C ILE A 89 -11.94 3.17 -11.52
N TYR A 90 -11.25 2.38 -12.33
CA TYR A 90 -10.13 2.82 -13.19
C TYR A 90 -10.41 2.74 -14.69
N GLY A 91 -11.53 2.15 -15.11
CA GLY A 91 -11.94 2.03 -16.52
C GLY A 91 -11.55 0.71 -17.18
N ASN A 92 -11.91 0.56 -18.46
CA ASN A 92 -11.78 -0.70 -19.21
C ASN A 92 -10.33 -1.21 -19.29
N ASP A 93 -9.34 -0.32 -19.30
CA ASP A 93 -7.92 -0.70 -19.36
C ASP A 93 -7.49 -1.52 -18.13
N PHE A 94 -8.24 -1.44 -17.02
CA PHE A 94 -7.97 -2.13 -15.76
C PHE A 94 -8.94 -3.28 -15.47
N GLU A 95 -9.89 -3.57 -16.37
CA GLU A 95 -10.86 -4.67 -16.19
C GLU A 95 -10.18 -6.02 -15.96
N GLY A 96 -9.03 -6.25 -16.61
CA GLY A 96 -8.27 -7.49 -16.47
C GLY A 96 -7.85 -7.81 -15.02
N LEU A 97 -7.73 -6.80 -14.15
CA LEU A 97 -7.38 -7.00 -12.74
C LEU A 97 -8.52 -7.62 -11.92
N ASN A 98 -9.78 -7.54 -12.38
CA ASN A 98 -10.92 -8.19 -11.73
C ASN A 98 -10.82 -9.72 -11.69
N HIS A 99 -9.90 -10.28 -12.49
CA HIS A 99 -9.75 -11.73 -12.69
C HIS A 99 -8.34 -12.22 -12.38
N GLN A 100 -7.52 -11.39 -11.75
CA GLN A 100 -6.14 -11.72 -11.39
C GLN A 100 -5.99 -11.80 -9.88
N GLU A 101 -5.20 -12.78 -9.44
CA GLU A 101 -4.70 -12.84 -8.08
C GLU A 101 -3.46 -11.94 -7.96
N PRO A 102 -3.29 -11.20 -6.85
CA PRO A 102 -2.10 -10.40 -6.64
C PRO A 102 -0.87 -11.30 -6.55
N LEU A 103 0.22 -10.89 -7.21
CA LEU A 103 1.50 -11.60 -7.16
C LEU A 103 2.09 -11.59 -5.75
N SER A 104 1.98 -10.46 -5.06
CA SER A 104 2.48 -10.25 -3.71
C SER A 104 1.47 -9.45 -2.89
N VAL A 105 1.37 -9.80 -1.60
CA VAL A 105 0.57 -9.08 -0.59
C VAL A 105 1.50 -8.79 0.57
N MET A 106 1.52 -7.53 1.00
CA MET A 106 2.50 -7.02 1.96
C MET A 106 1.79 -6.18 3.02
N LEU A 107 2.19 -6.35 4.27
CA LEU A 107 1.76 -5.51 5.40
C LEU A 107 2.99 -5.02 6.14
N ALA A 108 3.18 -3.70 6.14
CA ALA A 108 4.27 -3.01 6.83
C ALA A 108 3.76 -2.39 8.14
N GLU A 109 4.59 -2.44 9.18
CA GLU A 109 4.40 -1.63 10.38
C GLU A 109 4.78 -0.18 10.06
N GLY A 110 3.76 0.65 9.85
CA GLY A 110 3.94 2.03 9.40
C GLY A 110 4.70 2.89 10.43
N SER A 111 5.16 4.05 9.98
CA SER A 111 5.88 5.01 10.84
C SER A 111 5.51 6.44 10.53
N GLU A 112 5.98 7.35 11.39
CA GLU A 112 6.13 8.75 10.98
C GLU A 112 7.11 8.86 9.80
N ILE A 113 6.85 9.82 8.92
CA ILE A 113 7.65 10.08 7.72
C ILE A 113 8.03 11.56 7.64
N GLN A 114 9.15 11.86 6.99
CA GLN A 114 9.54 13.23 6.65
C GLN A 114 9.52 13.43 5.14
N VAL A 115 8.81 14.46 4.68
CA VAL A 115 8.85 14.89 3.28
C VAL A 115 9.79 16.07 3.13
N ARG A 116 10.80 15.91 2.28
CA ARG A 116 11.79 16.93 1.95
C ARG A 116 11.61 17.34 0.49
N THR A 117 11.07 18.52 0.29
CA THR A 117 10.90 19.08 -1.07
C THR A 117 12.17 19.83 -1.47
N LYS A 118 12.92 19.35 -2.47
CA LYS A 118 14.09 20.08 -3.02
C LYS A 118 14.28 19.88 -4.52
N LYS A 119 14.74 20.99 -5.13
CA LYS A 119 15.24 21.22 -6.51
C LYS A 119 14.27 20.99 -7.68
N TYR A 120 14.07 22.06 -8.45
CA TYR A 120 13.50 22.01 -9.78
C TYR A 120 14.56 21.46 -10.75
N ILE A 121 14.22 20.43 -11.51
CA ILE A 121 15.05 19.90 -12.58
C ILE A 121 14.59 20.59 -13.87
N SER A 122 15.48 21.36 -14.52
CA SER A 122 15.23 22.02 -15.81
C SER A 122 15.79 21.20 -16.97
#